data_AF-X1VR17-F1
#
_entry.id   AF-X1VR17-F1
#
_cell.length_a   1.000
_cell.length_b   1.000
_cell.length_c   1.000
_cell.angle_alpha   90.00
_cell.angle_beta   90.00
_cell.angle_gamma   90.00
#
_symmetry.space_group_name_H-M   'P 1'
#
loop_
_entity.id
_entity.type
_entity.pdbx_description
1 polymer ?
#
loop_
_entity_poly.entity_id
_entity_poly.type
_entity_poly.pdbx_seq_one_letter_code
_entity_poly.pdbx_strand_id
1 'polypeptide(L)'
;MRSSFEEGLTAPEYFISTSGGRKGLVDTALKTAYAGYLTRKLVAVAENVIVTERDCGTIDGIFIAPLNEEKKEAESPRKRIVGRVTASPVIDPSSKEVIVGSNEEITEELAERIEVSGVKKVKVRSPLTCQAKWGLCQRCYGWDLTTRRLVDLGEAVGVIAAQSIGEPGTQLTLRTFHTGGIFQKGGDIPQGLPRATELFEPRKHDYPRKGVIRQRKGEE
;
A
#
# COMPACT_ATOMS: atom_id res chain seq x y z
N MET A 1 -6.75 6.61 37.03
CA MET A 1 -8.08 7.23 37.23
C MET A 1 -8.99 6.16 37.75
N ARG A 2 -9.51 6.34 38.95
CA ARG A 2 -10.46 5.41 39.57
C ARG A 2 -11.90 5.89 39.38
N SER A 3 -12.11 7.21 39.30
CA SER A 3 -13.43 7.81 39.06
C SER A 3 -13.80 7.87 37.58
N SER A 4 -15.08 7.71 37.28
CA SER A 4 -15.69 7.97 35.96
C SER A 4 -15.88 9.47 35.70
N PHE A 5 -16.05 9.87 34.43
CA PHE A 5 -16.47 11.24 34.08
C PHE A 5 -17.87 11.58 34.61
N GLU A 6 -18.72 10.57 34.79
CA GLU A 6 -20.06 10.71 35.38
C GLU A 6 -20.00 10.97 36.89
N GLU A 7 -19.12 10.27 37.60
CA GLU A 7 -18.92 10.41 39.05
C GLU A 7 -18.13 11.67 39.42
N GLY A 8 -17.44 12.27 38.45
CA GLY A 8 -16.59 13.43 38.62
C GLY A 8 -15.14 13.07 38.94
N LEU A 9 -14.21 13.75 38.26
CA LEU A 9 -12.77 13.57 38.48
C LEU A 9 -12.32 14.37 39.70
N THR A 10 -11.50 13.78 40.56
CA THR A 10 -10.84 14.51 41.64
C THR A 10 -9.82 15.52 41.09
N ALA A 11 -9.50 16.58 41.84
CA ALA A 11 -8.57 17.62 41.37
C ALA A 11 -7.20 17.06 40.88
N PRO A 12 -6.56 16.09 41.56
CA PRO A 12 -5.33 15.47 41.05
C PRO A 12 -5.54 14.65 39.77
N GLU A 13 -6.65 13.90 39.66
CA GLU A 13 -6.95 13.11 38.46
C GLU A 13 -7.24 14.00 37.25
N TYR A 14 -7.98 15.09 37.46
CA TYR A 14 -8.21 16.08 36.42
C TYR A 14 -6.89 16.72 35.97
N PHE A 15 -6.03 17.12 36.90
CA PHE A 15 -4.71 17.68 36.56
C PHE A 15 -3.86 16.72 35.73
N ILE A 16 -3.79 15.44 36.09
CA ILE A 16 -3.05 14.42 35.32
C ILE A 16 -3.67 14.23 33.92
N SER A 17 -5.01 14.28 33.80
CA SER A 17 -5.71 14.16 32.51
C SER A 17 -5.29 15.24 31.50
N THR A 18 -5.05 16.47 31.97
CA THR A 18 -4.71 17.60 31.10
C THR A 18 -3.38 17.41 30.37
N SER A 19 -2.44 16.69 30.98
CA SER A 19 -1.12 16.45 30.38
C SER A 19 -1.23 15.55 29.14
N GLY A 20 -2.05 14.51 29.21
CA GLY A 20 -2.33 13.63 28.07
C GLY A 20 -3.05 14.35 26.94
N GLY A 21 -4.08 15.15 27.28
CA GLY A 21 -4.84 15.92 26.28
C GLY A 21 -3.99 16.97 25.56
N ARG A 22 -3.14 17.72 26.28
CA ARG A 22 -2.23 18.70 25.67
C ARG A 22 -1.24 18.06 24.72
N LYS A 23 -0.62 16.94 25.12
CA LYS A 23 0.27 16.19 24.23
C LYS A 23 -0.46 15.75 22.97
N GLY A 24 -1.71 15.32 23.08
CA GLY A 24 -2.53 14.92 21.95
C GLY A 24 -2.78 16.01 20.92
N LEU A 25 -3.11 17.22 21.38
CA LEU A 25 -3.29 18.38 20.50
C LEU A 25 -1.99 18.72 19.77
N VAL A 26 -0.86 18.72 20.49
CA VAL A 26 0.46 18.99 19.90
C VAL A 26 0.85 17.90 18.90
N ASP A 27 0.68 16.62 19.24
CA ASP A 27 0.99 15.50 18.35
C ASP A 27 0.12 15.55 17.09
N THR A 28 -1.15 15.92 17.22
CA THR A 28 -2.07 16.07 16.08
C THR A 28 -1.59 17.17 15.13
N ALA A 29 -1.25 18.34 15.67
CA ALA A 29 -0.75 19.47 14.87
C ALA A 29 0.57 19.13 14.16
N LEU A 30 1.54 18.57 14.89
CA LEU A 30 2.84 18.17 14.34
C LEU A 30 2.68 17.12 13.25
N LYS A 31 1.91 16.07 13.51
CA LYS A 31 1.76 14.96 12.56
C LYS A 31 0.96 15.35 11.32
N THR A 32 0.01 16.29 11.42
CA THR A 32 -0.66 16.87 10.26
C THR A 32 0.34 17.56 9.32
N ALA A 33 1.27 18.34 9.88
CA ALA A 33 2.32 18.99 9.10
C ALA A 33 3.25 17.96 8.42
N TYR A 34 3.63 16.89 9.13
CA TYR A 34 4.45 15.81 8.55
C TYR A 34 3.73 15.04 7.43
N ALA A 35 2.44 14.72 7.59
CA ALA A 35 1.66 14.06 6.56
C ALA A 35 1.53 14.93 5.30
N GLY A 36 1.30 16.24 5.46
CA GLY A 36 1.28 17.20 4.36
C GLY A 36 2.62 17.30 3.65
N TYR A 37 3.73 17.31 4.40
CA TYR A 37 5.07 17.32 3.84
C TYR A 37 5.37 16.06 3.02
N LEU A 38 5.03 14.88 3.53
CA LEU A 38 5.17 13.62 2.80
C LEU A 38 4.34 13.63 1.51
N THR A 39 3.08 14.06 1.59
CA THR A 39 2.20 14.15 0.41
C THR A 39 2.78 15.08 -0.65
N ARG A 40 3.29 16.25 -0.25
CA ARG A 40 3.94 17.20 -1.17
C ARG A 40 5.16 16.58 -1.85
N LYS A 41 5.98 15.81 -1.12
CA LYS A 41 7.11 15.08 -1.70
C LYS A 41 6.69 14.02 -2.69
N LEU A 42 5.69 13.20 -2.33
CA LEU A 42 5.18 12.15 -3.21
C LEU A 42 4.64 12.74 -4.52
N VAL A 43 3.89 13.85 -4.45
CA VAL A 43 3.38 14.54 -5.65
C VAL A 43 4.53 15.08 -6.49
N ALA A 44 5.54 15.73 -5.88
CA ALA A 44 6.67 16.27 -6.63
C ALA A 44 7.50 15.19 -7.35
N VAL A 45 7.61 13.98 -6.78
CA VAL A 45 8.31 12.87 -7.44
C VAL A 45 7.44 12.23 -8.52
N ALA A 46 6.13 12.15 -8.32
CA ALA A 46 5.22 11.44 -9.19
C ALA A 46 4.54 12.31 -10.26
N GLU A 47 4.76 13.64 -10.28
CA GLU A 47 4.06 14.58 -11.18
C GLU A 47 4.22 14.24 -12.67
N ASN A 48 5.38 13.70 -13.06
CA ASN A 48 5.70 13.35 -14.45
C ASN A 48 5.24 11.93 -14.84
N VAL A 49 4.58 11.21 -13.94
CA VAL A 49 4.07 9.85 -14.21
C VAL A 49 2.66 9.97 -14.77
N ILE A 50 2.60 10.10 -16.10
CA ILE A 50 1.38 10.16 -16.91
C ILE A 50 1.25 8.94 -17.82
N VAL A 51 0.04 8.59 -18.24
CA VAL A 51 -0.17 7.53 -19.23
C VAL A 51 0.05 8.08 -20.63
N THR A 52 1.09 7.61 -21.34
CA THR A 52 1.51 8.20 -22.63
C THR A 52 1.14 7.36 -23.84
N GLU A 53 1.13 6.04 -23.69
CA GLU A 53 0.93 5.10 -24.80
C GLU A 53 0.03 3.93 -24.38
N ARG A 54 -0.55 3.22 -25.37
CA ARG A 54 -1.44 2.09 -25.10
C ARG A 54 -0.69 0.84 -24.65
N ASP A 55 0.44 0.54 -25.29
CA ASP A 55 1.24 -0.65 -25.03
C ASP A 55 2.73 -0.36 -25.26
N CYS A 56 3.57 -0.68 -24.26
CA CYS A 56 5.03 -0.60 -24.37
C CYS A 56 5.68 -1.84 -24.99
N GLY A 57 4.91 -2.90 -25.28
CA GLY A 57 5.41 -4.14 -25.87
C GLY A 57 6.18 -5.06 -24.92
N THR A 58 6.28 -4.74 -23.62
CA THR A 58 6.96 -5.60 -22.64
C THR A 58 6.23 -6.94 -22.47
N ILE A 59 7.00 -8.02 -22.42
CA ILE A 59 6.56 -9.39 -22.10
C ILE A 59 6.75 -9.67 -20.59
N ASP A 60 7.45 -8.77 -19.91
CA ASP A 60 7.73 -8.88 -18.50
C ASP A 60 6.55 -8.44 -17.65
N GLY A 61 6.44 -9.10 -16.50
CA GLY A 61 5.35 -8.92 -15.58
C GLY A 61 5.70 -9.48 -14.21
N ILE A 62 4.88 -9.17 -13.23
CA ILE A 62 5.03 -9.62 -11.86
C ILE A 62 4.11 -10.81 -11.60
N PHE A 63 4.59 -11.74 -10.77
CA PHE A 63 3.73 -12.82 -10.28
C PHE A 63 2.96 -12.34 -9.06
N ILE A 64 1.64 -12.27 -9.18
CA ILE A 64 0.75 -12.04 -8.05
C ILE A 64 0.37 -13.40 -7.46
N ALA A 65 0.62 -13.54 -6.17
CA ALA A 65 0.23 -14.68 -5.34
C ALA A 65 -0.74 -14.18 -4.24
N PRO A 66 -1.56 -15.05 -3.63
CA PRO A 66 -2.31 -14.68 -2.44
C PRO A 66 -1.35 -14.19 -1.34
N LEU A 67 -1.74 -13.10 -0.65
CA LEU A 67 -0.95 -12.55 0.44
C LEU A 67 -1.37 -13.23 1.75
N ASN A 68 -0.52 -14.14 2.22
CA ASN A 68 -0.69 -14.82 3.51
C ASN A 68 0.21 -14.14 4.54
N GLU A 69 -0.35 -13.30 5.40
CA GLU A 69 0.34 -12.83 6.60
C GLU A 69 0.17 -13.86 7.72
N GLU A 70 1.19 -14.04 8.57
CA GLU A 70 1.36 -15.03 9.64
C GLU A 70 0.08 -15.48 10.41
N LYS A 71 -0.77 -16.27 9.73
CA LYS A 71 -2.05 -16.89 10.17
C LYS A 71 -3.37 -16.13 9.88
N LYS A 72 -3.39 -15.10 9.03
CA LYS A 72 -4.63 -14.55 8.46
C LYS A 72 -4.49 -14.37 6.94
N GLU A 73 -5.50 -14.82 6.19
CA GLU A 73 -5.63 -14.43 4.78
C GLU A 73 -5.86 -12.91 4.75
N ALA A 74 -4.84 -12.16 4.32
CA ALA A 74 -4.89 -10.71 4.31
C ALA A 74 -5.76 -10.22 3.14
N GLU A 75 -5.54 -10.78 1.93
CA GLU A 75 -6.31 -10.45 0.74
C GLU A 75 -6.48 -11.67 -0.18
N SER A 76 -7.71 -11.86 -0.68
CA SER A 76 -7.98 -12.88 -1.70
C SER A 76 -7.25 -12.56 -3.01
N PRO A 77 -6.81 -13.57 -3.77
CA PRO A 77 -6.11 -13.36 -5.04
C PRO A 77 -6.97 -12.56 -6.03
N ARG A 78 -8.29 -12.77 -6.01
CA ARG A 78 -9.29 -12.04 -6.79
C ARG A 78 -9.15 -10.51 -6.67
N LYS A 79 -9.13 -9.97 -5.46
CA LYS A 79 -9.04 -8.50 -5.26
C LYS A 79 -7.75 -7.90 -5.80
N ARG A 80 -6.66 -8.69 -5.86
CA ARG A 80 -5.35 -8.22 -6.33
C ARG A 80 -5.21 -8.25 -7.86
N ILE A 81 -5.96 -9.12 -8.55
CA ILE A 81 -5.85 -9.31 -10.00
C ILE A 81 -6.89 -8.50 -10.80
N VAL A 82 -8.04 -8.16 -10.19
CA VAL A 82 -9.08 -7.37 -10.87
C VAL A 82 -8.52 -6.05 -11.41
N GLY A 83 -8.86 -5.74 -12.66
CA GLY A 83 -8.44 -4.53 -13.36
C GLY A 83 -6.97 -4.50 -13.80
N ARG A 84 -6.24 -5.61 -13.64
CA ARG A 84 -4.90 -5.78 -14.23
C ARG A 84 -4.98 -6.41 -15.62
N VAL A 85 -3.89 -6.31 -16.36
CA VAL A 85 -3.74 -6.96 -17.67
C VAL A 85 -2.79 -8.15 -17.54
N THR A 86 -3.13 -9.28 -18.15
CA THR A 86 -2.31 -10.49 -18.14
C THR A 86 -1.03 -10.32 -18.98
N ALA A 87 0.11 -10.75 -18.45
CA ALA A 87 1.36 -10.82 -19.21
C ALA A 87 1.54 -12.17 -19.92
N SER A 88 1.01 -13.24 -19.33
CA SER A 88 0.97 -14.58 -19.92
C SER A 88 -0.45 -15.14 -19.85
N PRO A 89 -0.85 -16.02 -20.78
CA PRO A 89 -2.17 -16.65 -20.71
C PRO A 89 -2.31 -17.44 -19.40
N VAL A 90 -3.50 -17.38 -18.81
CA VAL A 90 -3.84 -18.13 -17.59
C VAL A 90 -4.57 -19.40 -18.00
N ILE A 91 -3.98 -20.54 -17.66
CA ILE A 91 -4.50 -21.86 -18.00
C ILE A 91 -5.03 -22.50 -16.72
N ASP A 92 -6.23 -23.07 -16.80
CA ASP A 92 -6.80 -23.86 -15.72
C ASP A 92 -5.99 -25.16 -15.53
N PRO A 93 -5.48 -25.44 -14.31
CA PRO A 93 -4.76 -26.69 -14.03
C PRO A 93 -5.57 -27.96 -14.28
N SER A 94 -6.90 -27.90 -14.14
CA SER A 94 -7.78 -29.06 -14.20
C SER A 94 -8.28 -29.35 -15.61
N SER A 95 -8.85 -28.34 -16.27
CA SER A 95 -9.43 -28.47 -17.61
C SER A 95 -8.41 -28.29 -18.75
N LYS A 96 -7.24 -27.70 -18.46
CA LYS A 96 -6.25 -27.22 -19.45
C LYS A 96 -6.79 -26.19 -20.45
N GLU A 97 -7.96 -25.61 -20.17
CA GLU A 97 -8.51 -24.53 -20.97
C GLU A 97 -7.85 -23.19 -20.63
N VAL A 98 -7.78 -22.31 -21.63
CA VAL A 98 -7.30 -20.93 -21.43
C VAL A 98 -8.44 -20.11 -20.86
N ILE A 99 -8.28 -19.64 -19.62
CA ILE A 99 -9.29 -18.79 -18.94
C ILE A 99 -9.21 -17.36 -19.48
N VAL A 100 -8.00 -16.84 -19.61
CA VAL A 100 -7.70 -15.48 -20.08
C VAL A 100 -6.48 -15.53 -21.01
N GLY A 101 -6.57 -14.87 -22.16
CA GLY A 101 -5.47 -14.73 -23.12
C GLY A 101 -4.32 -13.88 -22.58
N SER A 102 -3.28 -13.70 -23.40
CA SER A 102 -2.22 -12.73 -23.12
C SER A 102 -2.66 -11.32 -23.50
N ASN A 103 -2.30 -10.31 -22.70
CA ASN A 103 -2.64 -8.90 -22.92
C ASN A 103 -4.15 -8.59 -22.86
N GLU A 104 -4.89 -9.40 -22.11
CA GLU A 104 -6.31 -9.18 -21.85
C GLU A 104 -6.51 -8.62 -20.44
N GLU A 105 -7.53 -7.78 -20.29
CA GLU A 105 -7.90 -7.23 -18.99
C GLU A 105 -8.65 -8.26 -18.15
N ILE A 106 -8.38 -8.29 -16.85
CA ILE A 106 -9.02 -9.18 -15.90
C ILE A 106 -10.25 -8.48 -15.35
N THR A 107 -11.43 -8.86 -15.86
CA THR A 107 -12.72 -8.46 -15.31
C THR A 107 -13.03 -9.24 -14.03
N GLU A 108 -14.04 -8.78 -13.28
CA GLU A 108 -14.49 -9.44 -12.04
C GLU A 108 -14.89 -10.91 -12.28
N GLU A 109 -15.58 -11.19 -13.39
CA GLU A 109 -16.01 -12.54 -13.79
C GLU A 109 -14.82 -13.45 -14.09
N LEU A 110 -13.81 -12.93 -14.80
CA LEU A 110 -12.59 -13.68 -15.10
C LEU A 110 -11.78 -13.93 -13.82
N ALA A 111 -11.73 -12.96 -12.91
CA ALA A 111 -11.07 -13.12 -11.63
C ALA A 111 -11.72 -14.23 -10.77
N GLU A 112 -13.05 -14.32 -10.76
CA GLU A 112 -13.79 -15.41 -10.12
C GLU A 112 -13.44 -16.78 -10.73
N ARG A 113 -13.39 -16.89 -12.06
CA ARG A 113 -12.99 -18.14 -12.72
C ARG A 113 -11.54 -18.54 -12.40
N ILE A 114 -10.63 -17.58 -12.28
CA ILE A 114 -9.24 -17.82 -11.89
C ILE A 114 -9.15 -18.31 -10.44
N GLU A 115 -9.99 -17.80 -9.55
CA GLU A 115 -10.05 -18.23 -8.15
C GLU A 115 -10.62 -19.65 -8.02
N VAL A 116 -11.72 -19.96 -8.72
CA VAL A 116 -12.36 -21.30 -8.72
C VAL A 116 -11.45 -22.38 -9.31
N SER A 117 -10.68 -22.06 -10.34
CA SER A 117 -9.71 -22.99 -10.93
C SER A 117 -8.50 -23.28 -10.03
N GLY A 118 -8.34 -22.55 -8.92
CA GLY A 118 -7.27 -22.80 -7.94
C GLY A 118 -5.87 -22.39 -8.43
N VAL A 119 -5.78 -21.44 -9.36
CA VAL A 119 -4.48 -20.94 -9.87
C VAL A 119 -3.73 -20.21 -8.75
N LYS A 120 -2.55 -20.73 -8.39
CA LYS A 120 -1.75 -20.19 -7.26
C LYS A 120 -1.04 -18.88 -7.56
N LYS A 121 -0.64 -18.65 -8.82
CA LYS A 121 0.13 -17.47 -9.24
C LYS A 121 -0.29 -17.04 -10.63
N VAL A 122 -0.53 -15.76 -10.81
CA VAL A 122 -0.86 -15.15 -12.10
C VAL A 122 0.21 -14.15 -12.49
N LYS A 123 0.73 -14.23 -13.72
CA LYS A 123 1.68 -13.24 -14.25
C LYS A 123 0.89 -12.08 -14.85
N VAL A 124 0.96 -10.92 -14.22
CA VAL A 124 0.30 -9.69 -14.69
C VAL A 124 1.31 -8.63 -15.08
N ARG A 125 0.91 -7.74 -15.98
CA ARG A 125 1.68 -6.53 -16.29
C ARG A 125 1.60 -5.57 -15.10
N SER A 126 2.66 -4.81 -14.89
CA SER A 126 2.79 -3.88 -13.76
C SER A 126 3.52 -2.62 -14.20
N PRO A 127 3.26 -1.46 -13.55
CA PRO A 127 4.06 -0.26 -13.75
C PRO A 127 5.55 -0.47 -13.49
N LEU A 128 5.91 -1.42 -12.62
CA LEU A 128 7.31 -1.72 -12.27
C LEU A 128 8.13 -2.35 -13.41
N THR A 129 7.47 -3.00 -14.37
CA THR A 129 8.11 -3.67 -15.51
C THR A 129 7.82 -2.96 -16.83
N CYS A 130 7.23 -1.76 -16.78
CA CYS A 130 6.90 -0.97 -17.95
C CYS A 130 8.17 -0.48 -18.65
N GLN A 131 8.19 -0.59 -19.99
CA GLN A 131 9.32 -0.16 -20.83
C GLN A 131 8.97 1.07 -21.67
N ALA A 132 7.92 1.81 -21.29
CA ALA A 132 7.56 3.07 -21.93
C ALA A 132 8.71 4.08 -21.78
N LYS A 133 9.00 4.85 -22.83
CA LYS A 133 10.09 5.85 -22.81
C LYS A 133 9.82 6.98 -21.82
N TRP A 134 8.57 7.39 -21.72
CA TRP A 134 8.11 8.48 -20.87
C TRP A 134 6.80 8.06 -20.21
N GLY A 135 6.67 8.24 -18.90
CA GLY A 135 5.46 7.89 -18.16
C GLY A 135 5.20 6.39 -18.11
N LEU A 136 3.94 5.98 -18.33
CA LEU A 136 3.49 4.60 -18.27
C LEU A 136 2.61 4.22 -19.46
N CYS A 137 2.58 2.91 -19.73
CA CYS A 137 1.67 2.33 -20.72
C CYS A 137 0.30 2.01 -20.09
N GLN A 138 -0.79 2.20 -20.83
CA GLN A 138 -2.17 1.92 -20.41
C GLN A 138 -2.31 0.47 -19.91
N ARG A 139 -1.79 -0.50 -20.66
CA ARG A 139 -1.84 -1.94 -20.29
C ARG A 139 -1.02 -2.29 -19.04
N CYS A 140 0.01 -1.50 -18.74
CA CYS A 140 0.91 -1.73 -17.60
C CYS A 140 0.28 -1.20 -16.32
N TYR A 141 -0.45 -0.10 -16.42
CA TYR A 141 -1.23 0.47 -15.32
C TYR A 141 -2.47 -0.38 -15.04
N GLY A 142 -3.29 -0.62 -16.06
CA GLY A 142 -4.57 -1.33 -15.96
C GLY A 142 -5.75 -0.37 -15.84
N TRP A 143 -6.69 -0.70 -14.96
CA TRP A 143 -7.91 0.08 -14.77
C TRP A 143 -7.69 1.36 -13.97
N ASP A 144 -8.44 2.39 -14.34
CA ASP A 144 -8.82 3.44 -13.41
C ASP A 144 -9.86 2.90 -12.41
N LEU A 145 -9.57 3.06 -11.13
CA LEU A 145 -10.40 2.57 -10.02
C LEU A 145 -11.75 3.28 -9.94
N THR A 146 -11.86 4.49 -10.50
CA THR A 146 -13.10 5.29 -10.48
C THR A 146 -14.08 4.79 -11.53
N THR A 147 -13.63 4.64 -12.76
CA THR A 147 -14.46 4.24 -13.91
C THR A 147 -14.55 2.72 -14.12
N ARG A 148 -13.64 1.94 -13.50
CA ARG A 148 -13.49 0.48 -13.69
C ARG A 148 -13.30 0.08 -15.15
N ARG A 149 -12.54 0.90 -15.88
CA ARG A 149 -12.15 0.68 -17.27
C ARG A 149 -10.66 0.97 -17.40
N LEU A 150 -10.04 0.52 -18.50
CA LEU A 150 -8.65 0.89 -18.78
C LEU A 150 -8.47 2.40 -18.72
N VAL A 151 -7.42 2.83 -18.04
CA VAL A 151 -7.07 4.24 -17.84
C VAL A 151 -6.94 4.98 -19.17
N ASP A 152 -7.44 6.20 -19.27
CA ASP A 152 -7.30 6.98 -20.51
C ASP A 152 -5.86 7.48 -20.74
N LEU A 153 -5.56 7.79 -22.00
CA LEU A 153 -4.28 8.41 -22.36
C LEU A 153 -4.26 9.87 -21.87
N GLY A 154 -3.14 10.27 -21.28
CA GLY A 154 -2.96 11.60 -20.68
C GLY A 154 -3.29 11.67 -19.20
N GLU A 155 -3.80 10.60 -18.59
CA GLU A 155 -4.19 10.59 -17.18
C GLU A 155 -2.97 10.73 -16.26
N ALA A 156 -3.09 11.61 -15.25
CA ALA A 156 -2.03 11.92 -14.29
C ALA A 156 -1.98 10.93 -13.12
N VAL A 157 -1.75 9.65 -13.45
CA VAL A 157 -1.78 8.53 -12.50
C VAL A 157 -0.81 8.67 -11.33
N GLY A 158 0.32 9.37 -11.51
CA GLY A 158 1.28 9.63 -10.45
C GLY A 158 0.74 10.54 -9.35
N VAL A 159 0.03 11.62 -9.73
CA VAL A 159 -0.59 12.54 -8.77
C VAL A 159 -1.71 11.82 -8.01
N ILE A 160 -2.52 11.04 -8.71
CA ILE A 160 -3.60 10.24 -8.11
C ILE A 160 -3.03 9.24 -7.10
N ALA A 161 -1.96 8.52 -7.46
CA ALA A 161 -1.30 7.59 -6.55
C ALA A 161 -0.70 8.29 -5.32
N ALA A 162 -0.04 9.44 -5.52
CA ALA A 162 0.56 10.22 -4.43
C ALA A 162 -0.50 10.72 -3.44
N GLN A 163 -1.63 11.21 -3.93
CA GLN A 163 -2.76 11.65 -3.09
C GLN A 163 -3.40 10.48 -2.35
N SER A 164 -3.61 9.34 -3.04
CA SER A 164 -4.19 8.13 -2.44
C SER A 164 -3.35 7.58 -1.28
N ILE A 165 -2.03 7.78 -1.31
CA ILE A 165 -1.12 7.42 -0.20
C ILE A 165 -1.10 8.51 0.87
N GLY A 166 -1.10 9.78 0.45
CA GLY A 166 -0.96 10.94 1.35
C GLY A 166 -2.19 11.21 2.22
N GLU A 167 -3.39 11.12 1.66
CA GLU A 167 -4.64 11.44 2.35
C GLU A 167 -4.89 10.54 3.57
N PRO A 168 -4.79 9.19 3.47
CA PRO A 168 -4.86 8.31 4.64
C PRO A 168 -3.73 8.55 5.64
N GLY A 169 -2.58 9.06 5.20
CA GLY A 169 -1.47 9.46 6.06
C GLY A 169 -1.90 10.47 7.13
N THR A 170 -2.82 11.38 6.80
CA THR A 170 -3.42 12.30 7.78
C THR A 170 -4.32 11.56 8.78
N GLN A 171 -5.09 10.56 8.33
CA GLN A 171 -5.95 9.76 9.22
C GLN A 171 -5.17 8.85 10.17
N LEU A 172 -4.06 8.26 9.72
CA LEU A 172 -3.15 7.48 10.56
C LEU A 172 -2.56 8.31 11.71
N THR A 173 -2.52 9.63 11.55
CA THR A 173 -2.00 10.56 12.56
C THR A 173 -3.05 11.07 13.53
N LEU A 174 -4.33 11.02 13.16
CA LEU A 174 -5.46 11.45 14.00
C LEU A 174 -5.87 10.39 15.04
N ARG A 175 -5.52 9.12 14.83
CA ARG A 175 -5.81 8.01 15.78
C ARG A 175 -4.70 7.75 16.79
N THR A 176 -4.08 8.80 17.33
CA THR A 176 -3.04 8.63 18.35
C THR A 176 -3.68 8.47 19.72
N PHE A 177 -3.84 7.22 20.16
CA PHE A 177 -4.31 6.91 21.51
C PHE A 177 -3.30 7.44 22.53
N HIS A 178 -3.76 8.25 23.48
CA HIS A 178 -2.98 8.70 24.63
C HIS A 178 -2.86 7.59 25.67
N THR A 179 -2.29 6.45 25.29
CA THR A 179 -1.79 5.50 26.29
C THR A 179 -0.54 6.11 26.91
N GLY A 180 -0.63 6.53 28.18
CA GLY A 180 0.51 7.02 28.93
C GLY A 180 1.57 5.93 29.07
N GLY A 181 2.63 6.01 28.24
CA GLY A 181 3.76 5.08 28.28
C GLY A 181 4.51 5.01 26.95
N ILE A 182 5.77 4.57 26.99
CA ILE A 182 6.65 4.31 25.82
C ILE A 182 6.33 2.91 25.23
N PHE A 183 5.29 2.24 25.70
CA PHE A 183 4.94 0.89 25.25
C PHE A 183 4.32 0.94 23.84
N GLN A 184 5.17 0.93 22.82
CA GLN A 184 4.78 0.58 21.46
C GLN A 184 4.55 -0.94 21.40
N LYS A 185 3.33 -1.35 21.07
CA LYS A 185 3.06 -2.69 20.52
C LYS A 185 3.87 -2.83 19.23
N GLY A 186 5.13 -3.25 19.33
CA GLY A 186 6.08 -3.23 18.21
C GLY A 186 7.57 -3.13 18.59
N GLY A 187 7.91 -2.89 19.87
CA GLY A 187 9.31 -2.76 20.30
C GLY A 187 9.98 -1.49 19.75
N ASP A 188 11.23 -1.60 19.32
CA ASP A 188 12.04 -0.47 18.80
C ASP A 188 11.72 -0.09 17.33
N ILE A 189 10.68 -0.69 16.73
CA ILE A 189 10.31 -0.46 15.34
C ILE A 189 9.21 0.61 15.29
N PRO A 190 9.43 1.74 14.61
CA PRO A 190 8.41 2.77 14.46
C PRO A 190 7.18 2.22 13.73
N GLN A 191 6.01 2.75 14.09
CA GLN A 191 4.72 2.37 13.53
C GLN A 191 4.02 3.59 12.91
N GLY A 192 3.20 3.36 11.89
CA GLY A 192 2.42 4.40 11.22
C GLY A 192 3.28 5.33 10.35
N LEU A 193 3.02 6.65 10.42
CA LEU A 193 3.64 7.65 9.54
C LEU A 193 5.18 7.69 9.61
N PRO A 194 5.84 7.60 10.79
CA PRO A 194 7.29 7.50 10.85
C PRO A 194 7.83 6.33 10.02
N ARG A 195 7.21 5.15 10.10
CA ARG A 195 7.63 3.98 9.32
C ARG A 195 7.44 4.17 7.83
N ALA A 196 6.30 4.74 7.42
CA ALA A 196 6.06 5.07 6.02
C ALA A 196 7.14 6.03 5.48
N THR A 197 7.51 7.03 6.27
CA THR A 197 8.57 7.99 5.92
C THR A 197 9.93 7.30 5.77
N GLU A 198 10.29 6.36 6.64
CA GLU A 198 11.54 5.59 6.51
C GLU A 198 11.59 4.71 5.25
N LEU A 199 10.43 4.21 4.79
CA LEU A 199 10.33 3.40 3.58
C LEU A 199 10.47 4.25 2.30
N PHE A 200 9.86 5.44 2.28
CA PHE A 200 9.96 6.36 1.15
C PHE A 200 11.28 7.15 1.13
N GLU A 201 11.86 7.40 2.30
CA GLU A 201 13.15 8.07 2.47
C GLU A 201 14.15 7.09 3.09
N PRO A 202 14.83 6.27 2.28
CA PRO A 202 15.76 5.26 2.77
C PRO A 202 16.98 5.91 3.41
N ARG A 203 16.86 6.22 4.71
CA ARG A 203 17.96 6.69 5.55
C ARG A 203 18.62 5.49 6.23
N LYS A 204 19.91 5.63 6.56
CA LYS A 204 20.57 4.67 7.45
C LYS A 204 19.97 4.83 8.84
N HIS A 205 19.28 3.79 9.31
CA HIS A 205 18.71 3.75 10.65
C HIS A 205 19.54 2.81 11.52
N ASP A 206 19.88 3.27 12.72
CA ASP A 206 20.53 2.45 13.74
C ASP A 206 19.47 1.87 14.68
N TYR A 207 18.87 0.78 14.22
CA TYR A 207 18.09 -0.07 15.12
C TYR A 207 19.05 -0.93 15.97
N PRO A 208 18.73 -1.16 17.25
CA PRO A 208 19.55 -1.97 18.15
C PRO A 208 19.64 -3.45 17.70
N ARG A 209 18.64 -3.94 16.95
CA ARG A 209 18.67 -5.23 16.26
C ARG A 209 18.41 -5.03 14.77
N LYS A 210 19.38 -5.37 13.93
CA LYS A 210 19.24 -5.35 12.47
C LYS A 210 18.93 -6.75 11.98
N GLY A 211 17.92 -6.90 11.12
CA GLY A 211 17.70 -8.14 10.40
C GLY A 211 18.87 -8.36 9.44
N VAL A 212 19.60 -9.45 9.59
CA VAL A 212 20.70 -9.80 8.68
C VAL A 212 20.08 -10.46 7.45
N ILE A 213 20.25 -9.85 6.29
CA ILE A 213 19.85 -10.47 5.02
C ILE A 213 20.99 -11.40 4.61
N ARG A 214 20.68 -12.69 4.54
CA ARG A 214 21.58 -13.71 4.03
C ARG A 214 21.89 -13.44 2.55
N GLN A 215 23.15 -13.17 2.24
CA GLN A 215 23.57 -12.84 0.88
C GLN A 215 23.73 -14.08 -0.02
N ARG A 216 23.85 -15.28 0.57
CA ARG A 216 24.03 -16.55 -0.15
C ARG A 216 23.08 -17.63 0.37
N LYS A 217 22.36 -18.30 -0.54
CA LYS A 217 21.65 -19.55 -0.22
C LYS A 217 22.68 -20.59 0.26
N GLY A 218 22.67 -20.98 1.54
CA GLY A 218 23.53 -22.05 2.06
C GLY A 218 24.17 -21.82 3.44
N GLU A 219 24.45 -20.58 3.85
CA GLU A 219 25.05 -20.24 5.18
C GLU A 219 24.01 -19.99 6.29
N GLU A 220 24.15 -20.63 7.47
CA GLU A 220 23.32 -20.35 8.66
C GLU A 220 23.49 -18.91 9.18
#